data_AF-A0A6V7HSR6-F1
#
_entry.id   AF-A0A6V7HSR6-F1
#
_cell.length_a   1.000
_cell.length_b   1.000
_cell.length_c   1.000
_cell.angle_alpha   90.00
_cell.angle_beta   90.00
_cell.angle_gamma   90.00
#
_symmetry.space_group_name_H-M   'P 1'
#
loop_
_entity.id
_entity.type
_entity.pdbx_description
1 polymer ?
#
loop_
_entity_poly.entity_id
_entity_poly.type
_entity_poly.pdbx_seq_one_letter_code
_entity_poly.pdbx_strand_id
1 'polypeptide(L)'
;LSDILELPSEPYSSTHKYLTDNDLLNELHWSSTAQAYADYGLHTDKVELRRPSAPPRSPASPDLIRVVLEDPTLKFVDSSFGYVSLFPFILQIIDSNSPHLEKVLTDLTKPELLWTKFGLRSLAKSSPLYAKYNTEHDPPYWRGAIWMNLNYLTLKALNHYGEVQGPYQGKAKKIYKDLRENIIKNMLMQYKKTGYTWENYGDVYGEGRGSHPFNGWSSLVVLIMAEIY
;
A
#
# COMPACT_ATOMS: atom_id res chain seq x y z
N LEU A 1 -16.73 2.11 -22.06
CA LEU A 1 -16.06 2.30 -23.36
C LEU A 1 -16.78 1.56 -24.47
N SER A 2 -17.01 0.24 -24.35
CA SER A 2 -17.77 -0.53 -25.35
C SER A 2 -19.15 0.07 -25.65
N ASP A 3 -19.90 0.50 -24.62
CA ASP A 3 -21.19 1.18 -24.83
C ASP A 3 -21.06 2.49 -25.62
N ILE A 4 -20.02 3.29 -25.36
CA ILE A 4 -19.76 4.55 -26.09
C ILE A 4 -19.41 4.26 -27.56
N LEU A 5 -18.76 3.13 -27.81
CA LEU A 5 -18.37 2.69 -29.15
C LEU A 5 -19.45 1.85 -29.84
N GLU A 6 -20.61 1.67 -29.20
CA GLU A 6 -21.70 0.80 -29.70
C GLU A 6 -21.26 -0.65 -29.99
N LEU A 7 -20.30 -1.15 -29.20
CA LEU A 7 -19.79 -2.52 -29.26
C LEU A 7 -20.41 -3.40 -28.15
N PRO A 8 -20.46 -4.74 -28.33
CA PRO A 8 -20.94 -5.65 -27.29
C PRO A 8 -20.23 -5.42 -25.95
N SER A 9 -20.99 -5.03 -24.92
CA SER A 9 -20.48 -4.70 -23.58
C SER A 9 -20.80 -5.73 -22.51
N GLU A 10 -21.71 -6.66 -22.79
CA GLU A 10 -22.19 -7.68 -21.85
C GLU A 10 -21.06 -8.48 -21.19
N PRO A 11 -20.05 -9.01 -21.91
CA PRO A 11 -18.97 -9.77 -21.27
C PRO A 11 -18.19 -8.95 -20.23
N TYR A 12 -17.98 -7.66 -20.50
CA TYR A 12 -17.28 -6.76 -19.59
C TYR A 12 -18.14 -6.43 -18.37
N SER A 13 -19.45 -6.19 -18.55
CA SER A 13 -20.36 -5.94 -17.44
C SER A 13 -20.52 -7.15 -16.53
N SER A 14 -20.67 -8.35 -17.11
CA SER A 14 -20.76 -9.61 -16.37
C SER A 14 -19.48 -9.91 -15.60
N THR A 15 -18.31 -9.71 -16.23
CA THR A 15 -17.02 -9.88 -15.56
C THR A 15 -16.83 -8.85 -14.43
N HIS A 16 -17.20 -7.59 -14.65
CA HIS A 16 -17.17 -6.55 -13.62
C HIS A 16 -18.02 -6.95 -12.42
N LYS A 17 -19.30 -7.30 -12.62
CA LYS A 17 -20.21 -7.73 -11.54
C LYS A 17 -19.64 -8.89 -10.75
N TYR A 18 -19.07 -9.89 -11.43
CA TYR A 18 -18.44 -11.04 -10.78
C TYR A 18 -17.22 -10.65 -9.93
N LEU A 19 -16.34 -9.79 -10.45
CA LEU A 19 -15.09 -9.40 -9.77
C LEU A 19 -15.30 -8.32 -8.69
N THR A 20 -16.41 -7.59 -8.72
CA THR A 20 -16.77 -6.60 -7.69
C THR A 20 -17.77 -7.13 -6.67
N ASP A 21 -18.11 -8.41 -6.72
CA ASP A 21 -18.96 -9.05 -5.72
C ASP A 21 -18.26 -9.02 -4.35
N ASN A 22 -18.82 -8.26 -3.40
CA ASN A 22 -18.20 -8.03 -2.10
C ASN A 22 -18.19 -9.30 -1.24
N ASP A 23 -19.19 -10.18 -1.37
CA ASP A 23 -19.27 -11.41 -0.59
C ASP A 23 -18.19 -12.40 -1.05
N LEU A 24 -18.04 -12.60 -2.36
CA LEU A 24 -16.98 -13.41 -2.94
C LEU A 24 -15.60 -12.83 -2.63
N LEU A 25 -15.43 -11.50 -2.72
CA LEU A 25 -14.18 -10.85 -2.35
C LEU A 25 -13.81 -11.11 -0.89
N ASN A 26 -14.79 -11.00 0.03
CA ASN A 26 -14.56 -11.25 1.44
C ASN A 26 -14.25 -12.73 1.71
N GLU A 27 -14.98 -13.65 1.07
CA GLU A 27 -14.72 -15.09 1.16
C GLU A 27 -13.27 -15.43 0.77
N LEU A 28 -12.80 -14.87 -0.34
CA LEU A 28 -11.50 -15.23 -0.92
C LEU A 28 -10.32 -14.50 -0.29
N HIS A 29 -10.50 -13.27 0.19
CA HIS A 29 -9.38 -12.38 0.53
C HIS A 29 -9.46 -11.75 1.92
N TRP A 30 -10.56 -11.85 2.65
CA TRP A 30 -10.66 -11.26 3.98
C TRP A 30 -10.09 -12.19 5.06
N SER A 31 -8.95 -11.83 5.66
CA SER A 31 -8.47 -12.51 6.86
C SER A 31 -9.28 -12.07 8.07
N SER A 32 -10.05 -12.98 8.65
CA SER A 32 -10.78 -12.76 9.91
C SER A 32 -9.86 -12.55 11.11
N THR A 33 -8.60 -13.01 11.04
CA THR A 33 -7.63 -12.90 12.13
C THR A 33 -7.00 -11.51 12.15
N ALA A 34 -6.50 -11.05 11.00
CA ALA A 34 -5.93 -9.70 10.88
C ALA A 34 -6.99 -8.61 10.70
N GLN A 35 -8.22 -9.00 10.34
CA GLN A 35 -9.31 -8.09 9.95
C GLN A 35 -8.85 -7.14 8.84
N ALA A 36 -8.33 -7.72 7.76
CA ALA A 36 -7.80 -7.03 6.59
C ALA A 36 -7.83 -7.94 5.36
N TYR A 37 -7.83 -7.33 4.17
CA TYR A 37 -7.62 -8.07 2.92
C TYR A 37 -6.16 -8.51 2.79
N ALA A 38 -5.96 -9.76 2.38
CA ALA A 38 -4.64 -10.38 2.27
C ALA A 38 -4.57 -11.33 1.06
N ASP A 39 -3.35 -11.55 0.60
CA ASP A 39 -3.06 -12.66 -0.30
C ASP A 39 -3.19 -13.99 0.45
N TYR A 40 -3.40 -15.08 -0.27
CA TYR A 40 -3.46 -16.43 0.28
C TYR A 40 -2.42 -17.33 -0.40
N GLY A 41 -1.72 -18.15 0.38
CA GLY A 41 -0.75 -19.08 -0.17
C GLY A 41 0.00 -19.89 0.87
N LEU A 42 0.96 -20.70 0.39
CA LEU A 42 1.84 -21.49 1.25
C LEU A 42 2.89 -20.57 1.89
N HIS A 43 2.68 -20.21 3.17
CA HIS A 43 3.42 -19.12 3.82
C HIS A 43 3.93 -19.44 5.23
N THR A 44 5.04 -18.81 5.61
CA THR A 44 5.59 -18.74 6.97
C THR A 44 6.32 -17.42 7.17
N ASP A 45 6.07 -16.74 8.29
CA ASP A 45 6.82 -15.54 8.68
C ASP A 45 8.16 -15.91 9.34
N LYS A 46 8.37 -17.19 9.66
CA LYS A 46 9.56 -17.68 10.35
C LYS A 46 10.68 -17.92 9.36
N VAL A 47 11.15 -16.83 8.75
CA VAL A 47 12.29 -16.83 7.83
C VAL A 47 13.26 -15.72 8.20
N GLU A 48 14.53 -15.95 7.95
CA GLU A 48 15.57 -14.94 8.16
C GLU A 48 16.68 -15.03 7.12
N LEU A 49 17.41 -13.94 6.92
CA LEU A 49 18.67 -13.94 6.19
C LEU A 49 19.79 -14.26 7.18
N ARG A 50 20.54 -15.32 6.92
CA ARG A 50 21.66 -15.77 7.77
C ARG A 50 22.92 -15.89 6.93
N ARG A 51 24.06 -15.46 7.48
CA ARG A 51 25.37 -15.72 6.87
C ARG A 51 25.87 -17.10 7.34
N PRO A 52 26.11 -18.06 6.44
CA PRO A 52 26.72 -19.32 6.80
C PRO A 52 28.13 -19.13 7.37
N SER A 53 28.57 -20.07 8.22
CA SER A 53 29.96 -20.10 8.68
C SER A 53 30.92 -20.34 7.50
N ALA A 54 31.97 -19.53 7.40
CA ALA A 54 32.98 -19.70 6.36
C ALA A 54 33.79 -21.00 6.59
N PRO A 55 34.14 -21.76 5.54
CA PRO A 55 35.12 -22.83 5.65
C PRO A 55 36.46 -22.28 6.15
N PRO A 56 37.25 -23.02 6.95
CA PRO A 56 38.45 -22.54 7.64
C PRO A 56 39.60 -22.03 6.75
N ARG A 57 39.42 -21.99 5.41
CA ARG A 57 40.43 -21.55 4.42
C ARG A 57 39.88 -20.71 3.26
N SER A 58 38.64 -20.23 3.33
CA SER A 58 38.09 -19.35 2.29
C SER A 58 38.37 -17.88 2.61
N PRO A 59 38.96 -17.09 1.70
CA PRO A 59 39.13 -15.65 1.87
C PRO A 59 37.83 -14.86 1.65
N ALA A 60 36.79 -15.48 1.09
CA ALA A 60 35.51 -14.84 0.81
C ALA A 60 34.49 -15.11 1.92
N SER A 61 33.84 -14.05 2.40
CA SER A 61 32.66 -14.13 3.26
C SER A 61 31.50 -14.77 2.47
N PRO A 62 30.86 -15.84 2.95
CA PRO A 62 29.73 -16.46 2.26
C PRO A 62 28.55 -15.48 2.12
N ASP A 63 27.80 -15.58 1.04
CA ASP A 63 26.59 -14.76 0.83
C ASP A 63 25.52 -15.02 1.90
N LEU A 64 24.65 -14.04 2.14
CA LEU A 64 23.45 -14.25 2.94
C LEU A 64 22.50 -15.23 2.24
N ILE A 65 22.06 -16.25 2.99
CA ILE A 65 21.04 -17.20 2.53
C ILE A 65 19.75 -17.03 3.33
N ARG A 66 18.61 -17.29 2.69
CA ARG A 66 17.33 -17.40 3.37
C ARG A 66 17.26 -18.73 4.10
N VAL A 67 17.00 -18.70 5.41
CA VAL A 67 16.74 -19.87 6.24
C VAL A 67 15.27 -19.88 6.63
N VAL A 68 14.64 -21.04 6.49
CA VAL A 68 13.27 -21.30 6.95
C VAL A 68 13.35 -21.96 8.32
N LEU A 69 12.68 -21.36 9.31
CA LEU A 69 12.72 -21.78 10.71
C LEU A 69 11.45 -22.56 11.12
N GLU A 70 10.37 -22.45 10.34
CA GLU A 70 9.12 -23.19 10.53
C GLU A 70 8.53 -23.49 9.15
N ASP A 71 8.03 -24.72 8.96
CA ASP A 71 7.44 -25.13 7.69
C ASP A 71 6.24 -24.26 7.32
N PRO A 72 6.09 -23.86 6.05
CA PRO A 72 4.97 -23.05 5.62
C PRO A 72 3.67 -23.86 5.59
N THR A 73 2.56 -23.16 5.84
CA THR A 73 1.21 -23.72 5.75
C THR A 73 0.36 -22.88 4.81
N LEU A 74 -0.70 -23.46 4.23
CA LEU A 74 -1.66 -22.70 3.44
C LEU A 74 -2.46 -21.78 4.37
N LYS A 75 -2.27 -20.47 4.23
CA LYS A 75 -2.93 -19.44 5.04
C LYS A 75 -2.91 -18.10 4.34
N PHE A 76 -3.64 -17.13 4.90
CA PHE A 76 -3.49 -15.73 4.50
C PHE A 76 -2.10 -15.20 4.88
N VAL A 77 -1.53 -14.38 4.00
CA VAL A 77 -0.29 -13.62 4.22
C VAL A 77 -0.66 -12.30 4.92
N ASP A 78 -1.23 -12.40 6.12
CA ASP A 78 -1.90 -11.30 6.80
C ASP A 78 -1.03 -10.57 7.83
N SER A 79 0.23 -10.98 7.97
CA SER A 79 1.30 -10.26 8.69
C SER A 79 1.85 -9.04 7.93
N SER A 80 1.44 -8.86 6.68
CA SER A 80 2.02 -7.88 5.73
C SER A 80 1.02 -6.80 5.31
N PHE A 81 0.29 -6.24 6.28
CA PHE A 81 -0.63 -5.14 6.01
C PHE A 81 0.08 -3.95 5.33
N GLY A 82 -0.40 -3.55 4.15
CA GLY A 82 0.27 -2.57 3.30
C GLY A 82 -0.61 -2.12 2.14
N TYR A 83 -0.02 -1.52 1.12
CA TYR A 83 -0.78 -1.06 -0.06
C TYR A 83 -1.62 -2.16 -0.71
N VAL A 84 -1.12 -3.41 -0.77
CA VAL A 84 -1.86 -4.55 -1.33
C VAL A 84 -3.18 -4.76 -0.59
N SER A 85 -3.17 -4.71 0.74
CA SER A 85 -4.37 -4.82 1.58
C SER A 85 -5.41 -3.72 1.34
N LEU A 86 -5.02 -2.62 0.71
CA LEU A 86 -5.90 -1.51 0.38
C LEU A 86 -6.52 -1.61 -1.02
N PHE A 87 -6.16 -2.60 -1.85
CA PHE A 87 -6.61 -2.66 -3.25
C PHE A 87 -8.13 -2.60 -3.42
N PRO A 88 -8.93 -3.38 -2.67
CA PRO A 88 -10.39 -3.25 -2.71
C PRO A 88 -10.89 -1.83 -2.43
N PHE A 89 -10.24 -1.13 -1.51
CA PHE A 89 -10.59 0.23 -1.13
C PHE A 89 -10.15 1.26 -2.17
N ILE A 90 -8.88 1.23 -2.63
CA ILE A 90 -8.36 2.23 -3.60
C ILE A 90 -8.99 2.08 -4.99
N LEU A 91 -9.51 0.90 -5.30
CA LEU A 91 -10.29 0.63 -6.52
C LEU A 91 -11.79 0.91 -6.34
N GLN A 92 -12.23 1.39 -5.16
CA GLN A 92 -13.62 1.75 -4.86
C GLN A 92 -14.60 0.57 -5.00
N ILE A 93 -14.15 -0.66 -4.72
CA ILE A 93 -14.95 -1.88 -4.82
C ILE A 93 -15.78 -2.12 -3.56
N ILE A 94 -15.26 -1.72 -2.39
CA ILE A 94 -15.94 -1.97 -1.12
C ILE A 94 -17.24 -1.15 -1.04
N ASP A 95 -18.35 -1.77 -0.68
CA ASP A 95 -19.61 -1.04 -0.50
C ASP A 95 -19.52 0.03 0.59
N SER A 96 -20.16 1.18 0.37
CA SER A 96 -20.07 2.36 1.26
C SER A 96 -20.68 2.14 2.65
N ASN A 97 -21.53 1.13 2.81
CA ASN A 97 -22.15 0.71 4.06
C ASN A 97 -21.47 -0.51 4.70
N SER A 98 -20.42 -1.06 4.08
CA SER A 98 -19.74 -2.27 4.55
C SER A 98 -18.91 -2.00 5.81
N PRO A 99 -18.99 -2.83 6.86
CA PRO A 99 -18.12 -2.72 8.03
C PRO A 99 -16.64 -2.91 7.68
N HIS A 100 -16.33 -3.59 6.58
CA HIS A 100 -14.95 -3.72 6.07
C HIS A 100 -14.37 -2.35 5.65
N LEU A 101 -15.20 -1.44 5.12
CA LEU A 101 -14.78 -0.07 4.82
C LEU A 101 -14.42 0.69 6.10
N GLU A 102 -15.21 0.54 7.16
CA GLU A 102 -14.89 1.16 8.46
C GLU A 102 -13.54 0.70 8.99
N LYS A 103 -13.27 -0.59 8.89
CA LYS A 103 -12.03 -1.20 9.33
C LYS A 103 -10.84 -0.64 8.57
N VAL A 104 -10.92 -0.60 7.24
CA VAL A 104 -9.89 0.01 6.38
C VAL A 104 -9.67 1.48 6.75
N LEU A 105 -10.72 2.29 6.86
CA LEU A 105 -10.61 3.70 7.24
C LEU A 105 -10.00 3.90 8.63
N THR A 106 -10.31 3.01 9.59
CA THR A 106 -9.70 3.04 10.92
C THR A 106 -8.20 2.77 10.84
N ASP A 107 -7.82 1.69 10.15
CA ASP A 107 -6.44 1.23 10.10
C ASP A 107 -5.54 2.15 9.28
N LEU A 108 -6.08 2.80 8.25
CA LEU A 108 -5.37 3.81 7.47
C LEU A 108 -4.77 4.91 8.36
N THR A 109 -5.49 5.31 9.42
CA THR A 109 -5.11 6.42 10.30
C THR A 109 -4.14 6.05 11.42
N LYS A 110 -3.79 4.78 11.55
CA LYS A 110 -2.94 4.27 12.64
C LYS A 110 -1.45 4.52 12.37
N PRO A 111 -0.74 5.31 13.22
CA PRO A 111 0.68 5.59 13.03
C PRO A 111 1.59 4.35 13.12
N GLU A 112 1.17 3.34 13.88
CA GLU A 112 1.81 2.02 14.00
C GLU A 112 1.59 1.14 12.78
N LEU A 113 0.63 1.49 11.91
CA LEU A 113 0.41 0.85 10.61
C LEU A 113 0.98 1.73 9.50
N LEU A 114 0.12 2.34 8.70
CA LEU A 114 0.51 3.05 7.47
C LEU A 114 0.60 4.57 7.65
N TRP A 115 -0.03 5.16 8.67
CA TRP A 115 -0.14 6.62 8.76
C TRP A 115 1.19 7.29 9.12
N THR A 116 1.50 8.39 8.42
CA THR A 116 2.64 9.26 8.72
C THR A 116 2.27 10.73 8.54
N LYS A 117 3.16 11.64 8.96
CA LYS A 117 3.04 13.09 8.67
C LYS A 117 3.40 13.47 7.23
N PHE A 118 3.75 12.51 6.39
CA PHE A 118 4.31 12.71 5.04
C PHE A 118 3.54 11.97 3.93
N GLY A 119 2.55 11.15 4.30
CA GLY A 119 1.82 10.22 3.42
C GLY A 119 1.63 8.84 4.06
N LEU A 120 1.09 7.87 3.32
CA LEU A 120 0.93 6.49 3.76
C LEU A 120 2.15 5.64 3.43
N ARG A 121 2.61 4.80 4.35
CA ARG A 121 3.65 3.78 4.11
C ARG A 121 3.19 2.72 3.13
N SER A 122 4.12 2.19 2.34
CA SER A 122 3.89 1.00 1.51
C SER A 122 3.61 -0.27 2.32
N LEU A 123 4.19 -0.39 3.51
CA LEU A 123 4.04 -1.52 4.40
C LEU A 123 4.00 -1.04 5.86
N ALA A 124 3.14 -1.66 6.67
CA ALA A 124 2.96 -1.32 8.08
C ALA A 124 4.23 -1.53 8.89
N LYS A 125 4.47 -0.66 9.89
CA LYS A 125 5.58 -0.81 10.84
C LYS A 125 5.51 -2.10 11.65
N SER A 126 4.31 -2.63 11.87
CA SER A 126 4.08 -3.89 12.55
C SER A 126 4.47 -5.12 11.72
N SER A 127 4.69 -4.98 10.41
CA SER A 127 5.07 -6.11 9.56
C SER A 127 6.48 -6.61 9.88
N PRO A 128 6.71 -7.94 9.91
CA PRO A 128 8.06 -8.49 10.09
C PRO A 128 9.03 -8.07 8.97
N LEU A 129 8.51 -7.66 7.81
CA LEU A 129 9.29 -7.23 6.65
C LEU A 129 9.54 -5.71 6.60
N TYR A 130 8.99 -4.92 7.53
CA TYR A 130 9.21 -3.47 7.55
C TYR A 130 10.71 -3.13 7.63
N ALA A 131 11.16 -2.28 6.71
CA ALA A 131 12.56 -1.87 6.55
C ALA A 131 13.58 -3.02 6.42
N LYS A 132 13.14 -4.25 6.12
CA LYS A 132 14.03 -5.39 5.92
C LYS A 132 14.54 -5.43 4.49
N TYR A 133 15.84 -5.70 4.36
CA TYR A 133 16.46 -6.03 3.08
C TYR A 133 15.90 -7.33 2.52
N ASN A 134 15.88 -7.47 1.20
CA ASN A 134 15.50 -8.73 0.54
C ASN A 134 16.69 -9.66 0.36
N THR A 135 17.86 -9.09 0.09
CA THR A 135 19.17 -9.76 0.01
C THR A 135 20.23 -8.86 0.66
N GLU A 136 21.50 -9.24 0.61
CA GLU A 136 22.59 -8.36 1.06
C GLU A 136 22.63 -7.02 0.30
N HIS A 137 22.20 -7.00 -0.95
CA HIS A 137 22.35 -5.85 -1.85
C HIS A 137 21.02 -5.20 -2.25
N ASP A 138 19.89 -5.80 -1.89
CA ASP A 138 18.56 -5.30 -2.21
C ASP A 138 17.91 -4.63 -0.98
N PRO A 139 18.01 -3.30 -0.83
CA PRO A 139 17.41 -2.57 0.28
C PRO A 139 15.88 -2.61 0.27
N PRO A 140 15.21 -2.29 1.39
CA PRO A 140 13.76 -2.20 1.44
C PRO A 140 13.24 -1.11 0.49
N TYR A 141 12.40 -1.51 -0.48
CA TYR A 141 11.83 -0.60 -1.47
C TYR A 141 10.34 -0.32 -1.20
N TRP A 142 9.49 -1.33 -1.37
CA TRP A 142 8.06 -1.30 -0.99
C TRP A 142 7.81 -1.82 0.43
N ARG A 143 8.79 -1.66 1.32
CA ARG A 143 8.77 -2.14 2.71
C ARG A 143 8.77 -1.00 3.73
N GLY A 144 8.04 0.07 3.45
CA GLY A 144 7.85 1.21 4.37
C GLY A 144 7.82 2.58 3.69
N ALA A 145 8.58 2.76 2.60
CA ALA A 145 8.64 4.04 1.88
C ALA A 145 7.26 4.48 1.35
N ILE A 146 7.09 5.78 1.17
CA ILE A 146 5.84 6.43 0.75
C ILE A 146 5.90 6.71 -0.76
N TRP A 147 4.88 6.25 -1.49
CA TRP A 147 4.83 6.35 -2.95
C TRP A 147 3.59 7.10 -3.42
N MET A 148 3.77 8.06 -4.33
CA MET A 148 2.70 9.00 -4.70
C MET A 148 1.59 8.43 -5.56
N ASN A 149 1.89 7.45 -6.41
CA ASN A 149 0.86 6.71 -7.16
C ASN A 149 -0.20 6.09 -6.25
N LEU A 150 0.21 5.34 -5.21
CA LEU A 150 -0.73 4.67 -4.31
C LEU A 150 -1.40 5.66 -3.34
N ASN A 151 -0.67 6.70 -2.91
CA ASN A 151 -1.27 7.78 -2.11
C ASN A 151 -2.31 8.59 -2.91
N TYR A 152 -2.10 8.83 -4.20
CA TYR A 152 -3.08 9.47 -5.09
C TYR A 152 -4.35 8.62 -5.21
N LEU A 153 -4.23 7.32 -5.46
CA LEU A 153 -5.38 6.41 -5.53
C LEU A 153 -6.12 6.33 -4.19
N THR A 154 -5.39 6.36 -3.06
CA THR A 154 -6.00 6.43 -1.73
C THR A 154 -6.78 7.72 -1.54
N LEU A 155 -6.23 8.88 -1.92
CA LEU A 155 -6.95 10.15 -1.87
C LEU A 155 -8.19 10.16 -2.77
N LYS A 156 -8.09 9.60 -3.98
CA LYS A 156 -9.23 9.41 -4.89
C LYS A 156 -10.35 8.59 -4.22
N ALA A 157 -10.00 7.46 -3.60
CA ALA A 157 -10.98 6.64 -2.89
C ALA A 157 -11.57 7.36 -1.67
N LEU A 158 -10.75 8.04 -0.86
CA LEU A 158 -11.24 8.83 0.28
C LEU A 158 -12.17 9.96 -0.16
N ASN A 159 -11.90 10.62 -1.30
CA ASN A 159 -12.79 11.63 -1.87
C ASN A 159 -14.13 11.00 -2.27
N HIS A 160 -14.09 9.90 -3.01
CA HIS A 160 -15.28 9.13 -3.42
C HIS A 160 -16.13 8.71 -2.21
N TYR A 161 -15.55 8.03 -1.22
CA TYR A 161 -16.26 7.61 0.00
C TYR A 161 -16.70 8.77 0.89
N GLY A 162 -16.11 9.96 0.73
CA GLY A 162 -16.60 11.18 1.33
C GLY A 162 -17.90 11.67 0.69
N GLU A 163 -18.15 11.37 -0.58
CA GLU A 163 -19.28 11.88 -1.36
C GLU A 163 -20.45 10.90 -1.43
N VAL A 164 -20.19 9.60 -1.64
CA VAL A 164 -21.24 8.59 -1.76
C VAL A 164 -21.96 8.34 -0.43
N GLN A 165 -23.27 8.12 -0.46
CA GLN A 165 -24.07 7.88 0.75
C GLN A 165 -23.57 6.67 1.53
N GLY A 166 -23.39 6.82 2.85
CA GLY A 166 -22.95 5.76 3.73
C GLY A 166 -22.62 6.27 5.14
N PRO A 167 -22.57 5.39 6.15
CA PRO A 167 -22.30 5.78 7.54
C PRO A 167 -20.89 6.36 7.76
N TYR A 168 -19.95 6.13 6.82
CA TYR A 168 -18.54 6.48 7.00
C TYR A 168 -18.08 7.73 6.24
N GLN A 169 -19.00 8.46 5.58
CA GLN A 169 -18.70 9.68 4.81
C GLN A 169 -17.85 10.70 5.57
N GLY A 170 -18.27 11.05 6.79
CA GLY A 170 -17.57 12.04 7.62
C GLY A 170 -16.14 11.61 7.96
N LYS A 171 -15.94 10.30 8.20
CA LYS A 171 -14.63 9.71 8.48
C LYS A 171 -13.74 9.78 7.25
N ALA A 172 -14.24 9.39 6.07
CA ALA A 172 -13.52 9.46 4.81
C ALA A 172 -13.09 10.91 4.47
N LYS A 173 -13.99 11.89 4.59
CA LYS A 173 -13.67 13.33 4.37
C LYS A 173 -12.57 13.84 5.29
N LYS A 174 -12.60 13.45 6.56
CA LYS A 174 -11.58 13.85 7.53
C LYS A 174 -10.21 13.29 7.14
N ILE A 175 -10.15 11.99 6.85
CA ILE A 175 -8.89 11.31 6.48
C ILE A 175 -8.35 11.88 5.17
N TYR A 176 -9.23 12.13 4.17
CA TYR A 176 -8.88 12.79 2.92
C TYR A 176 -8.14 14.10 3.16
N LYS A 177 -8.73 15.01 3.95
CA LYS A 177 -8.16 16.32 4.24
C LYS A 177 -6.80 16.20 4.91
N ASP A 178 -6.72 15.39 5.97
CA ASP A 178 -5.51 15.24 6.78
C ASP A 178 -4.37 14.59 5.96
N LEU A 179 -4.67 13.58 5.13
CA LEU A 179 -3.67 12.92 4.28
C LEU A 179 -3.18 13.83 3.15
N ARG A 180 -4.09 14.52 2.47
CA ARG A 180 -3.78 15.46 1.39
C ARG A 180 -2.85 16.57 1.87
N GLU A 181 -3.14 17.14 3.03
CA GLU A 181 -2.32 18.18 3.64
C GLU A 181 -0.92 17.68 3.97
N ASN A 182 -0.79 16.48 4.55
CA ASN A 182 0.51 15.86 4.85
C ASN A 182 1.38 15.66 3.59
N ILE A 183 0.79 15.12 2.52
CA ILE A 183 1.48 14.87 1.26
C ILE A 183 1.97 16.18 0.64
N ILE A 184 1.08 17.16 0.46
CA ILE A 184 1.41 18.44 -0.19
C ILE A 184 2.51 19.16 0.60
N LYS A 185 2.39 19.23 1.94
CA LYS A 185 3.39 19.86 2.79
C LYS A 185 4.76 19.20 2.66
N ASN A 186 4.82 17.87 2.71
CA ASN A 186 6.09 17.16 2.62
C ASN A 186 6.73 17.36 1.24
N MET A 187 5.98 17.13 0.16
CA MET A 187 6.52 17.26 -1.20
C MET A 187 6.98 18.68 -1.50
N LEU A 188 6.22 19.70 -1.09
CA LEU A 188 6.63 21.09 -1.24
C LEU A 188 7.89 21.41 -0.43
N MET A 189 8.00 20.90 0.80
CA MET A 189 9.20 21.05 1.62
C MET A 189 10.42 20.42 0.93
N GLN A 190 10.32 19.19 0.44
CA GLN A 190 11.44 18.53 -0.22
C GLN A 190 11.81 19.18 -1.55
N TYR A 191 10.83 19.62 -2.32
CA TYR A 191 11.09 20.36 -3.55
C TYR A 191 11.83 21.67 -3.26
N LYS A 192 11.39 22.46 -2.26
CA LYS A 192 12.07 23.69 -1.84
C LYS A 192 13.50 23.43 -1.32
N LYS A 193 13.68 22.34 -0.57
CA LYS A 193 14.98 22.00 0.05
C LYS A 193 15.99 21.45 -0.96
N THR A 194 15.54 20.63 -1.90
CA THR A 194 16.43 19.81 -2.76
C THR A 194 16.40 20.22 -4.23
N GLY A 195 15.38 20.98 -4.67
CA GLY A 195 15.15 21.33 -6.06
C GLY A 195 14.47 20.24 -6.89
N TYR A 196 14.11 19.08 -6.29
CA TYR A 196 13.62 17.92 -7.03
C TYR A 196 12.36 17.29 -6.42
N THR A 197 11.59 16.65 -7.30
CA THR A 197 10.66 15.57 -6.95
C THR A 197 11.42 14.25 -6.96
N TRP A 198 11.02 13.34 -6.08
CA TRP A 198 11.71 12.07 -5.83
C TRP A 198 10.79 10.91 -6.11
N GLU A 199 11.36 9.75 -6.42
CA GLU A 199 10.63 8.53 -6.72
C GLU A 199 9.73 8.09 -5.57
N ASN A 200 10.26 8.13 -4.35
CA ASN A 200 9.55 7.85 -3.11
C ASN A 200 10.08 8.74 -1.98
N TYR A 201 9.39 8.68 -0.83
CA TYR A 201 9.70 9.50 0.34
C TYR A 201 9.87 8.64 1.60
N GLY A 202 10.82 9.00 2.45
CA GLY A 202 11.06 8.35 3.74
C GLY A 202 9.88 8.52 4.68
N ASP A 203 9.50 7.46 5.40
CA ASP A 203 8.35 7.47 6.30
C ASP A 203 8.67 8.00 7.71
N VAL A 204 9.96 8.20 8.00
CA VAL A 204 10.47 8.68 9.29
C VAL A 204 10.70 10.19 9.27
N TYR A 205 11.38 10.72 8.24
CA TYR A 205 11.70 12.15 8.14
C TYR A 205 11.13 12.84 6.89
N GLY A 206 10.36 12.11 6.07
CA GLY A 206 9.73 12.66 4.86
C GLY A 206 10.70 12.92 3.72
N GLU A 207 11.97 12.57 3.85
CA GLU A 207 13.05 12.88 2.92
C GLU A 207 12.83 12.22 1.56
N GLY A 208 13.16 12.93 0.48
CA GLY A 208 13.16 12.36 -0.85
C GLY A 208 14.20 11.24 -0.98
N ARG A 209 13.82 10.13 -1.61
CA ARG A 209 14.66 8.94 -1.80
C ARG A 209 14.47 8.34 -3.20
N GLY A 210 15.40 7.47 -3.60
CA GLY A 210 15.39 6.83 -4.91
C GLY A 210 15.83 7.77 -6.03
N SER A 211 15.37 7.51 -7.25
CA SER A 211 15.72 8.32 -8.41
C SER A 211 15.20 9.76 -8.31
N HIS A 212 15.97 10.70 -8.84
CA HIS A 212 15.60 12.11 -9.00
C HIS A 212 16.34 12.75 -10.20
N PRO A 213 15.76 13.74 -10.91
CA PRO A 213 14.36 14.17 -10.82
C PRO A 213 13.41 13.04 -11.19
N PHE A 214 12.35 12.84 -10.41
CA PHE A 214 11.32 11.85 -10.72
C PHE A 214 9.99 12.53 -11.03
N ASN A 215 9.88 13.05 -12.25
CA ASN A 215 8.63 13.62 -12.76
C ASN A 215 7.71 12.55 -13.38
N GLY A 216 7.85 11.29 -12.94
CA GLY A 216 6.90 10.21 -13.22
C GLY A 216 5.63 10.34 -12.39
N TRP A 217 5.22 9.29 -11.68
CA TRP A 217 4.01 9.37 -10.86
C TRP A 217 4.08 10.40 -9.72
N SER A 218 5.26 10.88 -9.31
CA SER A 218 5.33 11.95 -8.31
C SER A 218 4.76 13.26 -8.82
N SER A 219 4.61 13.44 -10.14
CA SER A 219 3.88 14.56 -10.73
C SER A 219 2.38 14.56 -10.40
N LEU A 220 1.81 13.44 -9.92
CA LEU A 220 0.42 13.37 -9.45
C LEU A 220 0.14 14.35 -8.30
N VAL A 221 1.16 14.87 -7.61
CA VAL A 221 0.98 15.93 -6.61
C VAL A 221 0.26 17.15 -7.17
N VAL A 222 0.40 17.45 -8.47
CA VAL A 222 -0.32 18.55 -9.12
C VAL A 222 -1.82 18.26 -9.16
N LEU A 223 -2.22 17.02 -9.50
CA LEU A 223 -3.61 16.60 -9.48
C LEU A 223 -4.17 16.54 -8.05
N ILE A 224 -3.36 16.11 -7.08
CA ILE A 224 -3.72 16.17 -5.65
C ILE A 224 -4.00 17.62 -5.23
N MET A 225 -3.15 18.58 -5.60
CA MET A 225 -3.36 19.99 -5.29
C MET A 225 -4.61 20.56 -5.99
N ALA A 226 -4.90 20.12 -7.21
CA ALA A 226 -6.09 20.56 -7.95
C ALA A 226 -7.38 19.80 -7.58
N GLU A 227 -7.27 18.73 -6.77
CA GLU A 227 -8.38 17.84 -6.38
C GLU A 227 -9.04 17.17 -7.60
N ILE A 228 -8.22 16.75 -8.57
CA ILE A 228 -8.66 16.08 -9.81
C ILE A 228 -8.32 14.58 -9.71
N TYR A 229 -9.36 13.74 -9.64
CA TYR A 229 -9.26 12.29 -9.40
C TYR A 229 -9.99 11.44 -10.44
#